data_AF-A0A835H571-F1
#
_entry.id   AF-A0A835H571-F1
#
_cell.length_a   1.000
_cell.length_b   1.000
_cell.length_c   1.000
_cell.angle_alpha   90.00
_cell.angle_beta   90.00
_cell.angle_gamma   90.00
#
_symmetry.space_group_name_H-M   'P 1'
#
loop_
_entity.id
_entity.type
_entity.pdbx_description
1 polymer ?
#
loop_
_entity_poly.entity_id
_entity_poly.type
_entity_poly.pdbx_seq_one_letter_code
_entity_poly.pdbx_strand_id
1 'polypeptide(L)'
;MEGKVVERPQHMLMKVSVGIHKDDIEYVLKAYHLMSQHWFTHASPTLFNAGTPRPQAITPIKYIDDFDRFQLTLVKLRKKFTKKGADAVFPFQLRNPVHNGHALLMTDPHHRRLEMGYKNPALLLHPLGGYTKADDVPLDWQMRQHEKVLEDGVLDPETTVVSIFPSPMHYVGPTEVQWHAKARINARANFYIVGRDPAGMSHPIEKRDLYDVDHGKKVLSMAPGHERLNILPFKV
;
A
#
# COMPACT_ATOMS: atom_id res chain seq x y z
N MET A 1 34.07 21.03 -5.90
CA MET A 1 32.92 20.55 -6.73
C MET A 1 33.49 19.93 -8.00
N GLU A 2 34.30 18.88 -7.88
CA GLU A 2 34.93 18.22 -9.03
C GLU A 2 34.17 16.94 -9.35
N GLY A 3 33.69 16.81 -10.59
CA GLY A 3 33.08 15.58 -11.12
C GLY A 3 31.63 15.27 -10.71
N LYS A 4 31.00 16.06 -9.84
CA LYS A 4 29.59 15.87 -9.45
C LYS A 4 28.66 16.84 -10.18
N VAL A 5 27.64 16.32 -10.86
CA VAL A 5 26.54 17.12 -11.42
C VAL A 5 25.74 17.69 -10.25
N VAL A 6 25.65 19.03 -10.18
CA VAL A 6 24.89 19.73 -9.12
C VAL A 6 23.79 20.54 -9.76
N GLU A 7 22.56 20.33 -9.31
CA GLU A 7 21.41 21.11 -9.74
C GLU A 7 21.44 22.51 -9.09
N ARG A 8 21.56 23.55 -9.91
CA ARG A 8 21.39 24.96 -9.52
C ARG A 8 19.92 25.39 -9.57
N PRO A 9 19.51 26.43 -8.82
CA PRO A 9 18.14 26.96 -8.85
C PRO A 9 17.59 27.25 -10.25
N GLN A 10 18.46 27.67 -11.19
CA GLN A 10 18.09 27.93 -12.58
C GLN A 10 17.57 26.67 -13.30
N HIS A 11 18.08 25.48 -12.98
CA HIS A 11 17.58 24.24 -13.59
C HIS A 11 16.17 23.91 -13.10
N MET A 12 15.85 24.21 -11.84
CA MET A 12 14.51 24.05 -11.31
C MET A 12 13.53 24.99 -12.04
N LEU A 13 13.89 26.28 -12.22
CA LEU A 13 13.06 27.22 -12.98
C LEU A 13 12.84 26.77 -14.43
N MET A 14 13.88 26.24 -15.08
CA MET A 14 13.77 25.69 -16.44
C MET A 14 12.85 24.47 -16.49
N LYS A 15 12.97 23.54 -15.53
CA LYS A 15 12.06 22.38 -15.42
C LYS A 15 10.61 22.81 -15.21
N VAL A 16 10.37 23.85 -14.41
CA VAL A 16 9.02 24.40 -14.20
C VAL A 16 8.46 24.97 -15.49
N SER A 17 9.24 25.80 -16.20
CA SER A 17 8.82 26.37 -17.48
C SER A 17 8.49 25.30 -18.52
N VAL A 18 9.38 24.30 -18.68
CA VAL A 18 9.16 23.16 -19.58
C VAL A 18 7.95 22.33 -19.13
N GLY A 19 7.78 22.10 -17.83
CA GLY A 19 6.67 21.33 -17.29
C GLY A 19 5.29 21.97 -17.54
N ILE A 20 5.22 23.31 -17.58
CA ILE A 20 3.97 24.05 -17.80
C ILE A 20 3.68 24.20 -19.30
N HIS A 21 4.68 24.62 -20.09
CA HIS A 21 4.50 25.01 -21.48
C HIS A 21 4.82 23.90 -22.50
N LYS A 22 5.44 22.80 -22.04
CA LYS A 22 5.75 21.61 -22.83
C LYS A 22 6.50 21.95 -24.13
N ASP A 23 5.86 21.74 -25.28
CA ASP A 23 6.45 21.89 -26.61
C ASP A 23 6.43 23.35 -27.10
N ASP A 24 5.78 24.27 -26.38
CA ASP A 24 5.76 25.70 -26.69
C ASP A 24 7.04 26.39 -26.19
N ILE A 25 8.11 26.26 -26.97
CA ILE A 25 9.46 26.74 -26.62
C ILE A 25 9.49 28.26 -26.37
N GLU A 26 8.72 29.05 -27.12
CA GLU A 26 8.69 30.50 -26.95
C GLU A 26 8.16 30.87 -25.55
N TYR A 27 7.06 30.23 -25.13
CA TYR A 27 6.52 30.45 -23.79
C TYR A 27 7.38 29.83 -22.68
N VAL A 28 8.04 28.69 -22.93
CA VAL A 28 9.04 28.13 -21.97
C VAL A 28 10.12 29.16 -21.66
N LEU A 29 10.73 29.75 -22.70
CA LEU A 29 11.80 30.74 -22.53
C LEU A 29 11.29 32.00 -21.86
N LYS A 30 10.11 32.48 -22.26
CA LYS A 30 9.47 33.66 -21.64
C LYS A 30 9.20 33.44 -20.15
N ALA A 31 8.59 32.31 -19.78
CA ALA A 31 8.31 31.97 -18.39
C ALA A 31 9.60 31.81 -17.57
N TYR A 32 10.64 31.17 -18.15
CA TYR A 32 11.94 31.03 -17.51
C TYR A 32 12.56 32.40 -17.21
N HIS A 33 12.60 33.30 -18.21
CA HIS A 33 13.16 34.63 -18.04
C HIS A 33 12.44 35.43 -16.96
N LEU A 34 11.11 35.46 -17.01
CA LEU A 34 10.31 36.18 -16.02
C LEU A 34 10.52 35.65 -14.59
N MET A 35 10.58 34.34 -14.40
CA MET A 35 10.89 33.76 -13.08
C MET A 35 12.35 34.00 -12.65
N SER A 36 13.30 33.87 -13.57
CA SER A 36 14.74 34.06 -13.27
C SER A 36 15.09 35.50 -12.88
N GLN A 37 14.30 36.47 -13.36
CA GLN A 37 14.38 37.88 -13.02
C GLN A 37 13.47 38.27 -11.84
N HIS A 38 12.85 37.28 -11.18
CA HIS A 38 11.97 37.46 -10.02
C HIS A 38 10.72 38.31 -10.26
N TRP A 39 10.20 38.37 -11.49
CA TRP A 39 8.92 39.04 -11.77
C TRP A 39 7.74 38.28 -11.17
N PHE A 40 7.83 36.95 -11.09
CA PHE A 40 6.87 36.10 -10.38
C PHE A 40 7.50 34.75 -10.00
N THR A 41 6.79 33.98 -9.17
CA THR A 41 7.10 32.57 -8.89
C THR A 41 5.82 31.74 -8.87
N HIS A 42 5.92 30.44 -9.14
CA HIS A 42 4.80 29.52 -9.02
C HIS A 42 4.61 29.02 -7.59
N ALA A 43 3.41 28.53 -7.28
CA ALA A 43 3.13 27.91 -5.98
C ALA A 43 4.01 26.69 -5.73
N SER A 44 4.30 26.41 -4.46
CA SER A 44 5.18 25.32 -4.02
C SER A 44 4.90 23.96 -4.65
N PRO A 45 3.63 23.52 -4.86
CA PRO A 45 3.36 22.24 -5.52
C PRO A 45 3.88 22.17 -6.96
N THR A 46 3.82 23.27 -7.70
CA THR A 46 4.32 23.33 -9.09
C THR A 46 5.84 23.23 -9.10
N LEU A 47 6.52 23.92 -8.18
CA LEU A 47 7.98 23.87 -8.05
C LEU A 47 8.47 22.47 -7.63
N PHE A 48 7.79 21.85 -6.66
CA PHE A 48 8.13 20.51 -6.16
C PHE A 48 7.93 19.42 -7.23
N ASN A 49 6.86 19.53 -8.03
CA ASN A 49 6.49 18.51 -9.00
C ASN A 49 7.08 18.71 -10.40
N ALA A 50 7.69 19.87 -10.70
CA ALA A 50 8.25 20.19 -12.02
C ALA A 50 9.35 19.25 -12.52
N GLY A 51 9.97 18.47 -11.62
CA GLY A 51 10.93 17.42 -11.97
C GLY A 51 10.31 16.04 -12.21
N THR A 52 8.99 15.89 -12.06
CA THR A 52 8.32 14.59 -12.19
C THR A 52 7.64 14.48 -13.56
N PRO A 53 7.69 13.30 -14.22
CA PRO A 53 6.97 13.08 -15.48
C PRO A 53 5.44 13.21 -15.36
N ARG A 54 4.89 13.21 -14.13
CA ARG A 54 3.45 13.22 -13.84
C ARG A 54 3.12 14.14 -12.66
N PRO A 55 3.23 15.47 -12.81
CA PRO A 55 3.11 16.43 -11.71
C PRO A 55 1.74 16.50 -11.03
N GLN A 56 0.71 15.90 -11.64
CA GLN A 56 -0.66 15.83 -11.08
C GLN A 56 -1.25 14.41 -11.11
N ALA A 57 -0.44 13.34 -11.19
CA ALA A 57 -0.94 11.96 -11.36
C ALA A 57 -2.00 11.85 -12.48
N ILE A 58 -1.76 12.53 -13.61
CA ILE A 58 -2.71 12.76 -14.71
C ILE A 58 -3.18 11.44 -15.34
N THR A 59 -2.34 10.41 -15.29
CA THR A 59 -2.65 9.06 -15.78
C THR A 59 -2.53 8.04 -14.65
N PRO A 60 -3.39 7.00 -14.61
CA PRO A 60 -3.24 5.89 -13.68
C PRO A 60 -1.82 5.31 -13.75
N ILE A 61 -1.20 5.09 -12.59
CA ILE A 61 0.08 4.40 -12.50
C ILE A 61 -0.17 2.95 -12.92
N LYS A 62 0.68 2.45 -13.82
CA LYS A 62 0.76 1.05 -14.22
C LYS A 62 2.20 0.61 -14.06
N TYR A 63 2.39 -0.63 -13.62
CA TYR A 63 3.70 -1.25 -13.61
C TYR A 63 3.75 -2.19 -14.81
N ILE A 64 4.91 -2.27 -15.47
CA ILE A 64 5.07 -3.15 -16.64
C ILE A 64 5.36 -4.55 -16.10
N ASP A 65 4.35 -5.17 -15.49
CA ASP A 65 4.40 -6.52 -14.93
C ASP A 65 3.11 -7.29 -15.24
N ASP A 66 3.18 -8.62 -15.16
CA ASP A 66 2.05 -9.53 -15.43
C ASP A 66 0.95 -9.44 -14.36
N PHE A 67 1.14 -8.64 -13.31
CA PHE A 67 0.26 -8.58 -12.14
C PHE A 67 -0.59 -7.31 -12.08
N ASP A 68 -0.60 -6.49 -13.14
CA ASP A 68 -1.43 -5.30 -13.31
C ASP A 68 -2.94 -5.61 -13.02
N ARG A 69 -3.39 -6.84 -13.29
CA ARG A 69 -4.76 -7.32 -13.00
C ARG A 69 -5.11 -7.36 -11.50
N PHE A 70 -4.11 -7.51 -10.64
CA PHE A 70 -4.26 -7.53 -9.18
C PHE A 70 -4.11 -6.14 -8.56
N GLN A 71 -3.68 -5.13 -9.32
CA GLN A 71 -3.54 -3.76 -8.81
C GLN A 71 -4.88 -3.01 -8.84
N LEU A 72 -5.79 -3.41 -7.96
CA LEU A 72 -7.11 -2.81 -7.86
C LEU A 72 -7.06 -1.51 -7.04
N THR A 73 -7.50 -0.41 -7.65
CA THR A 73 -7.74 0.84 -6.91
C THR A 73 -8.82 0.65 -5.85
N LEU A 74 -8.85 1.50 -4.83
CA LEU A 74 -9.89 1.45 -3.79
C LEU A 74 -11.32 1.47 -4.37
N VAL A 75 -11.55 2.25 -5.44
CA VAL A 75 -12.85 2.29 -6.12
C VAL A 75 -13.18 0.93 -6.75
N LYS A 76 -12.20 0.29 -7.41
CA LYS A 76 -12.37 -1.04 -8.01
C LYS A 76 -12.59 -2.12 -6.93
N LEU A 77 -11.83 -2.08 -5.83
CA LEU A 77 -12.01 -2.98 -4.68
C LEU A 77 -13.41 -2.86 -4.09
N ARG A 78 -13.85 -1.63 -3.78
CA ARG A 78 -15.20 -1.37 -3.25
C ARG A 78 -16.29 -1.87 -4.19
N LYS A 79 -16.15 -1.63 -5.50
CA LYS A 79 -17.08 -2.17 -6.53
C LYS A 79 -17.07 -3.70 -6.56
N LYS A 80 -15.90 -4.35 -6.44
CA LYS A 80 -15.77 -5.81 -6.41
C LYS A 80 -16.48 -6.42 -5.21
N PHE A 81 -16.34 -5.83 -4.02
CA PHE A 81 -17.08 -6.28 -2.82
C PHE A 81 -18.58 -6.05 -2.93
N THR A 82 -19.03 -4.90 -3.46
CA THR A 82 -20.45 -4.66 -3.73
C THR A 82 -21.01 -5.70 -4.70
N LYS A 83 -20.31 -5.99 -5.80
CA LYS A 83 -20.74 -6.97 -6.81
C LYS A 83 -20.81 -8.38 -6.24
N LYS A 84 -19.88 -8.75 -5.37
CA LYS A 84 -19.92 -10.03 -4.64
C LYS A 84 -21.00 -10.08 -3.57
N GLY A 85 -21.65 -8.96 -3.23
CA GLY A 85 -22.65 -8.91 -2.16
C GLY A 85 -22.05 -9.10 -0.77
N ALA A 86 -20.79 -8.70 -0.56
CA ALA A 86 -20.10 -8.88 0.71
C ALA A 86 -20.72 -7.97 1.79
N ASP A 87 -21.14 -8.55 2.90
CA ASP A 87 -21.72 -7.85 4.06
C ASP A 87 -20.71 -7.63 5.20
N ALA A 88 -19.60 -8.37 5.16
CA ALA A 88 -18.40 -8.13 5.95
C ALA A 88 -17.16 -8.28 5.07
N VAL A 89 -16.18 -7.39 5.25
CA VAL A 89 -14.86 -7.52 4.63
C VAL A 89 -13.80 -7.55 5.73
N PHE A 90 -12.98 -8.60 5.72
CA PHE A 90 -11.85 -8.76 6.62
C PHE A 90 -10.56 -8.92 5.79
N PRO A 91 -9.59 -8.01 5.92
CA PRO A 91 -8.35 -8.05 5.18
C PRO A 91 -7.30 -8.85 5.90
N PHE A 92 -6.42 -9.46 5.10
CA PHE A 92 -5.17 -10.04 5.56
C PHE A 92 -4.02 -9.33 4.84
N GLN A 93 -3.29 -8.51 5.59
CA GLN A 93 -2.05 -7.88 5.15
C GLN A 93 -0.92 -8.89 5.26
N LEU A 94 -0.13 -9.04 4.20
CA LEU A 94 1.03 -9.91 4.17
C LEU A 94 2.12 -9.35 3.24
N ARG A 95 3.35 -9.79 3.51
CA ARG A 95 4.54 -9.54 2.68
C ARG A 95 5.34 -10.83 2.43
N ASN A 96 4.79 -11.97 2.86
CA ASN A 96 5.43 -13.28 2.88
C ASN A 96 4.52 -14.29 2.18
N PRO A 97 5.05 -15.42 1.67
CA PRO A 97 4.24 -16.55 1.21
C PRO A 97 3.21 -17.01 2.26
N VAL A 98 2.05 -17.45 1.78
CA VAL A 98 0.98 -17.97 2.65
C VAL A 98 1.31 -19.41 3.04
N HIS A 99 1.38 -19.69 4.35
CA HIS A 99 1.45 -21.04 4.90
C HIS A 99 0.19 -21.33 5.73
N ASN A 100 0.01 -22.57 6.20
CA ASN A 100 -1.22 -22.99 6.88
C ASN A 100 -1.53 -22.22 8.17
N GLY A 101 -0.49 -21.73 8.87
CA GLY A 101 -0.67 -20.76 9.96
C GLY A 101 -1.40 -19.48 9.52
N HIS A 102 -1.03 -18.88 8.38
CA HIS A 102 -1.78 -17.76 7.80
C HIS A 102 -3.18 -18.19 7.36
N ALA A 103 -3.32 -19.38 6.75
CA ALA A 103 -4.62 -19.90 6.34
C ALA A 103 -5.59 -20.02 7.52
N LEU A 104 -5.14 -20.55 8.67
CA LEU A 104 -5.94 -20.60 9.89
C LEU A 104 -6.39 -19.22 10.35
N LEU A 105 -5.50 -18.23 10.30
CA LEU A 105 -5.81 -16.83 10.63
C LEU A 105 -6.77 -16.18 9.63
N MET A 106 -7.00 -16.78 8.46
CA MET A 106 -7.93 -16.28 7.44
C MET A 106 -9.26 -17.05 7.47
N THR A 107 -9.24 -18.35 7.74
CA THR A 107 -10.43 -19.21 7.80
C THR A 107 -11.18 -19.09 9.12
N ASP A 108 -10.51 -19.01 10.27
CA ASP A 108 -11.18 -18.84 11.58
C ASP A 108 -11.99 -17.53 11.63
N PRO A 109 -11.48 -16.37 11.18
CA PRO A 109 -12.29 -15.19 11.03
C PRO A 109 -13.54 -15.42 10.18
N HIS A 110 -13.41 -16.07 9.04
CA HIS A 110 -14.53 -16.32 8.14
C HIS A 110 -15.66 -17.08 8.86
N HIS A 111 -15.32 -18.19 9.51
CA HIS A 111 -16.29 -19.01 10.26
C HIS A 111 -16.97 -18.21 11.39
N ARG A 112 -16.19 -17.46 12.19
CA ARG A 112 -16.77 -16.62 13.25
C ARG A 112 -17.73 -15.56 12.73
N ARG A 113 -17.56 -15.06 11.50
CA ARG A 113 -18.53 -14.08 10.93
C ARG A 113 -19.84 -14.76 10.58
N LEU A 114 -19.77 -15.96 10.03
CA LEU A 114 -20.97 -16.75 9.76
C LEU A 114 -21.73 -17.01 11.07
N GLU A 115 -21.04 -17.36 12.15
CA GLU A 115 -21.62 -17.53 13.49
C GLU A 115 -22.22 -16.24 14.07
N MET A 116 -21.61 -15.09 13.78
CA MET A 116 -22.13 -13.76 14.15
C MET A 116 -23.33 -13.32 13.29
N GLY A 117 -23.76 -14.11 12.31
CA GLY A 117 -24.94 -13.84 11.47
C GLY A 117 -24.66 -13.09 10.16
N TYR A 118 -23.38 -12.86 9.80
CA TYR A 118 -23.04 -12.40 8.45
C TYR A 118 -23.31 -13.53 7.45
N LYS A 119 -23.88 -13.18 6.30
CA LYS A 119 -24.27 -14.13 5.24
C LYS A 119 -23.18 -14.32 4.20
N ASN A 120 -22.32 -13.31 3.99
CA ASN A 120 -21.31 -13.35 2.94
C ASN A 120 -20.02 -12.60 3.33
N PRO A 121 -19.30 -13.10 4.34
CA PRO A 121 -18.06 -12.48 4.78
C PRO A 121 -16.94 -12.75 3.76
N ALA A 122 -16.36 -11.70 3.20
CA ALA A 122 -15.32 -11.78 2.17
C ALA A 122 -13.91 -11.51 2.75
N LEU A 123 -12.97 -12.38 2.39
CA LEU A 123 -11.55 -12.20 2.65
C LEU A 123 -10.95 -11.23 1.61
N LEU A 124 -10.20 -10.24 2.08
CA LEU A 124 -9.32 -9.43 1.24
C LEU A 124 -7.87 -9.89 1.46
N LEU A 125 -7.39 -10.83 0.64
CA LEU A 125 -5.98 -11.23 0.63
C LEU A 125 -5.17 -10.13 -0.06
N HIS A 126 -4.37 -9.40 0.71
CA HIS A 126 -3.88 -8.09 0.29
C HIS A 126 -2.36 -7.97 0.41
N PRO A 127 -1.58 -8.73 -0.39
CA PRO A 127 -0.12 -8.66 -0.37
C PRO A 127 0.38 -7.24 -0.66
N LEU A 128 1.43 -6.83 0.05
CA LEU A 128 2.12 -5.58 -0.20
C LEU A 128 3.03 -5.73 -1.43
N GLY A 129 2.95 -4.79 -2.37
CA GLY A 129 3.69 -4.83 -3.63
C GLY A 129 4.56 -3.61 -3.93
N GLY A 130 4.69 -2.67 -2.98
CA GLY A 130 5.73 -1.65 -3.07
C GLY A 130 7.12 -2.20 -2.72
N TYR A 131 8.05 -1.30 -2.41
CA TYR A 131 9.39 -1.68 -1.94
C TYR A 131 9.33 -2.65 -0.75
N THR A 132 10.17 -3.69 -0.81
CA THR A 132 10.45 -4.64 0.26
C THR A 132 11.97 -4.81 0.37
N LYS A 133 12.46 -5.25 1.53
CA LYS A 133 13.89 -5.50 1.76
C LYS A 133 14.40 -6.67 0.91
N ALA A 134 15.70 -6.69 0.63
CA ALA A 134 16.30 -7.59 -0.36
C ALA A 134 16.19 -9.10 -0.03
N ASP A 135 16.03 -9.46 1.24
CA ASP A 135 15.88 -10.86 1.68
C ASP A 135 14.42 -11.34 1.76
N ASP A 136 13.43 -10.48 1.46
CA ASP A 136 12.04 -10.91 1.31
C ASP A 136 11.84 -11.59 -0.05
N VAL A 137 10.89 -12.52 -0.12
CA VAL A 137 10.51 -13.20 -1.37
C VAL A 137 9.99 -12.16 -2.37
N PRO A 138 10.45 -12.11 -3.62
CA PRO A 138 9.95 -11.14 -4.60
C PRO A 138 8.44 -11.27 -4.88
N LEU A 139 7.78 -10.15 -5.20
CA LEU A 139 6.32 -10.08 -5.34
C LEU A 139 5.77 -11.05 -6.38
N ASP A 140 6.46 -11.22 -7.51
CA ASP A 140 6.04 -12.12 -8.58
C ASP A 140 5.93 -13.59 -8.10
N TRP A 141 6.90 -14.03 -7.30
CA TRP A 141 6.86 -15.36 -6.66
C TRP A 141 5.79 -15.46 -5.59
N GLN A 142 5.58 -14.41 -4.79
CA GLN A 142 4.50 -14.38 -3.81
C GLN A 142 3.13 -14.51 -4.49
N MET A 143 2.90 -13.76 -5.57
CA MET A 143 1.62 -13.80 -6.30
C MET A 143 1.36 -15.17 -6.90
N ARG A 144 2.35 -15.80 -7.55
CA ARG A 144 2.23 -17.18 -8.05
C ARG A 144 1.93 -18.18 -6.94
N GLN A 145 2.57 -18.01 -5.78
CA GLN A 145 2.34 -18.86 -4.62
C GLN A 145 0.91 -18.68 -4.07
N HIS A 146 0.41 -17.45 -3.99
CA HIS A 146 -0.95 -17.16 -3.53
C HIS A 146 -2.01 -17.69 -4.50
N GLU A 147 -1.76 -17.61 -5.82
CA GLU A 147 -2.62 -18.25 -6.82
C GLU A 147 -2.71 -19.75 -6.59
N LYS A 148 -1.58 -20.41 -6.30
CA LYS A 148 -1.58 -21.85 -6.03
C LYS A 148 -2.32 -22.22 -4.73
N VAL A 149 -2.20 -21.39 -3.69
CA VAL A 149 -2.96 -21.56 -2.43
C VAL A 149 -4.48 -21.51 -2.67
N LEU A 150 -4.95 -20.67 -3.60
CA LEU A 150 -6.36 -20.61 -3.99
C LEU A 150 -6.76 -21.78 -4.87
N GLU A 151 -5.91 -22.17 -5.82
CA GLU A 151 -6.14 -23.33 -6.70
C GLU A 151 -6.26 -24.63 -5.91
N ASP A 152 -5.44 -24.80 -4.87
CA ASP A 152 -5.45 -25.98 -4.00
C ASP A 152 -6.59 -25.97 -2.97
N GLY A 153 -7.42 -24.91 -2.94
CA GLY A 153 -8.58 -24.80 -2.05
C GLY A 153 -8.24 -24.55 -0.58
N VAL A 154 -6.98 -24.22 -0.26
CA VAL A 154 -6.58 -23.82 1.10
C VAL A 154 -7.30 -22.54 1.53
N LEU A 155 -7.51 -21.64 0.57
CA LEU A 155 -8.42 -20.51 0.68
C LEU A 155 -9.48 -20.64 -0.41
N ASP A 156 -10.74 -20.34 -0.06
CA ASP A 156 -11.84 -20.40 -1.02
C ASP A 156 -11.79 -19.20 -1.99
N PRO A 157 -11.64 -19.42 -3.32
CA PRO A 157 -11.60 -18.34 -4.31
C PRO A 157 -12.94 -17.59 -4.46
N GLU A 158 -14.08 -18.19 -4.09
CA GLU A 158 -15.38 -17.54 -4.21
C GLU A 158 -15.58 -16.46 -3.14
N THR A 159 -15.09 -16.71 -1.93
CA THR A 159 -15.15 -15.75 -0.82
C THR A 159 -13.90 -14.89 -0.68
N THR A 160 -12.87 -15.12 -1.52
CA THR A 160 -11.60 -14.37 -1.48
C THR A 160 -11.45 -13.36 -2.62
N VAL A 161 -10.99 -12.16 -2.27
CA VAL A 161 -10.54 -11.14 -3.22
C VAL A 161 -9.05 -10.92 -3.04
N VAL A 162 -8.26 -11.27 -4.06
CA VAL A 162 -6.84 -10.93 -4.13
C VAL A 162 -6.64 -9.56 -4.77
N SER A 163 -5.81 -8.73 -4.14
CA SER A 163 -5.36 -7.44 -4.69
C SER A 163 -4.00 -7.07 -4.13
N ILE A 164 -3.18 -6.36 -4.89
CA ILE A 164 -1.89 -5.84 -4.43
C ILE A 164 -2.09 -4.48 -3.76
N PHE A 165 -1.47 -4.30 -2.59
CA PHE A 165 -1.39 -3.02 -1.89
C PHE A 165 -0.10 -2.30 -2.31
N PRO A 166 -0.17 -1.16 -3.02
CA PRO A 166 1.01 -0.57 -3.68
C PRO A 166 1.96 0.19 -2.73
N SER A 167 1.70 0.21 -1.42
CA SER A 167 2.57 0.92 -0.47
C SER A 167 3.94 0.26 -0.36
N PRO A 168 5.02 1.03 -0.20
CA PRO A 168 6.27 0.53 0.36
C PRO A 168 6.07 -0.08 1.75
N MET A 169 6.88 -1.10 2.06
CA MET A 169 7.04 -1.65 3.41
C MET A 169 8.16 -0.91 4.13
N HIS A 170 7.86 -0.37 5.32
CA HIS A 170 8.81 0.41 6.10
C HIS A 170 9.49 -0.42 7.20
N TYR A 171 8.89 -1.55 7.58
CA TYR A 171 9.31 -2.42 8.68
C TYR A 171 9.34 -1.68 10.03
N VAL A 172 8.40 -0.75 10.24
CA VAL A 172 8.32 0.06 11.47
C VAL A 172 7.20 -0.37 12.44
N GLY A 173 6.87 -1.67 12.43
CA GLY A 173 6.14 -2.34 13.50
C GLY A 173 4.80 -1.69 13.88
N PRO A 174 4.58 -1.38 15.18
CA PRO A 174 3.32 -0.79 15.67
C PRO A 174 2.92 0.55 15.02
N THR A 175 3.87 1.29 14.46
CA THR A 175 3.55 2.53 13.72
C THR A 175 3.00 2.20 12.35
N GLU A 176 3.61 1.24 11.65
CA GLU A 176 3.21 0.88 10.29
C GLU A 176 1.92 0.06 10.26
N VAL A 177 1.64 -0.78 11.25
CA VAL A 177 0.39 -1.56 11.30
C VAL A 177 -0.85 -0.65 11.32
N GLN A 178 -0.75 0.55 11.89
CA GLN A 178 -1.81 1.56 11.83
C GLN A 178 -2.04 2.05 10.40
N TRP A 179 -0.97 2.30 9.64
CA TRP A 179 -1.07 2.66 8.23
C TRP A 179 -1.72 1.52 7.41
N HIS A 180 -1.28 0.29 7.63
CA HIS A 180 -1.85 -0.88 6.97
C HIS A 180 -3.35 -1.01 7.28
N ALA A 181 -3.77 -0.85 8.53
CA ALA A 181 -5.17 -0.87 8.93
C ALA A 181 -5.98 0.28 8.31
N LYS A 182 -5.48 1.51 8.39
CA LYS A 182 -6.13 2.70 7.82
C LYS A 182 -6.35 2.58 6.31
N ALA A 183 -5.38 2.03 5.59
CA ALA A 183 -5.50 1.79 4.16
C ALA A 183 -6.64 0.81 3.84
N ARG A 184 -6.86 -0.20 4.69
CA ARG A 184 -7.92 -1.20 4.48
C ARG A 184 -9.29 -0.73 4.93
N ILE A 185 -9.38 0.14 5.94
CA ILE A 185 -10.62 0.89 6.23
C ILE A 185 -11.09 1.61 4.96
N ASN A 186 -10.17 2.28 4.27
CA ASN A 186 -10.49 2.95 3.00
C ASN A 186 -10.87 1.96 1.87
N ALA A 187 -10.52 0.68 1.99
CA ALA A 187 -10.93 -0.39 1.07
C ALA A 187 -12.27 -1.07 1.46
N ARG A 188 -13.02 -0.52 2.43
CA ARG A 188 -14.28 -1.06 2.99
C ARG A 188 -14.08 -2.24 3.94
N ALA A 189 -12.90 -2.43 4.50
CA ALA A 189 -12.74 -3.39 5.59
C ALA A 189 -13.51 -2.92 6.84
N ASN A 190 -14.29 -3.84 7.43
CA ASN A 190 -15.00 -3.66 8.70
C ASN A 190 -14.27 -4.34 9.87
N PHE A 191 -13.38 -5.28 9.54
CA PHE A 191 -12.55 -6.01 10.48
C PHE A 191 -11.08 -5.87 10.10
N TYR A 192 -10.18 -6.19 11.01
CA TYR A 192 -8.75 -6.26 10.69
C TYR A 192 -8.05 -7.34 11.48
N ILE A 193 -7.44 -8.29 10.77
CA ILE A 193 -6.69 -9.39 11.37
C ILE A 193 -5.30 -8.87 11.74
N VAL A 194 -4.93 -9.03 13.01
CA VAL A 194 -3.59 -8.66 13.49
C VAL A 194 -2.99 -9.79 14.31
N GLY A 195 -1.85 -10.28 13.84
CA GLY A 195 -1.08 -11.35 14.47
C GLY A 195 0.05 -10.82 15.36
N ARG A 196 1.00 -11.70 15.67
CA ARG A 196 2.24 -11.41 16.40
C ARG A 196 3.21 -10.58 15.54
N ASP A 197 3.88 -9.60 16.16
CA ASP A 197 4.90 -8.72 15.56
C ASP A 197 4.53 -8.16 14.16
N PRO A 198 3.36 -7.51 14.01
CA PRO A 198 2.92 -7.04 12.72
C PRO A 198 3.84 -5.91 12.23
N ALA A 199 4.27 -6.02 10.97
CA ALA A 199 5.22 -5.11 10.35
C ALA A 199 6.59 -5.01 11.04
N GLY A 200 6.91 -5.94 11.93
CA GLY A 200 8.23 -6.02 12.57
C GLY A 200 9.28 -6.73 11.72
N MET A 201 10.51 -6.63 12.21
CA MET A 201 11.70 -7.34 11.75
C MET A 201 12.68 -7.50 12.92
N SER A 202 13.66 -8.39 12.76
CA SER A 202 14.76 -8.50 13.71
C SER A 202 15.62 -7.24 13.72
N HIS A 203 16.16 -6.91 14.89
CA HIS A 203 17.08 -5.78 15.04
C HIS A 203 18.35 -6.03 14.21
N PRO A 204 18.85 -5.04 13.44
CA PRO A 204 19.94 -5.27 12.48
C PRO A 204 21.30 -5.60 13.13
N ILE A 205 21.51 -5.20 14.39
CA ILE A 205 22.77 -5.39 15.13
C ILE A 205 22.60 -6.40 16.28
N GLU A 206 21.65 -6.16 17.18
CA GLU A 206 21.37 -7.00 18.34
C GLU A 206 20.54 -8.26 17.99
N LYS A 207 20.77 -9.36 18.71
CA LYS A 207 20.00 -10.62 18.58
C LYS A 207 18.65 -10.55 19.29
N ARG A 208 17.78 -9.66 18.84
CA ARG A 208 16.40 -9.52 19.34
C ARG A 208 15.48 -8.97 18.26
N ASP A 209 14.17 -9.02 18.52
CA ASP A 209 13.18 -8.33 17.70
C ASP A 209 13.28 -6.81 17.89
N LEU A 210 12.97 -6.05 16.84
CA LEU A 210 12.99 -4.58 16.88
C LEU A 210 11.85 -4.02 17.74
N TYR A 211 10.73 -4.74 17.80
CA TYR A 211 9.53 -4.37 18.54
C TYR A 211 9.09 -5.52 19.46
N ASP A 212 8.42 -5.18 20.55
CA ASP A 212 7.69 -6.18 21.33
C ASP A 212 6.53 -6.72 20.48
N VAL A 213 6.38 -8.03 20.54
CA VAL A 213 5.54 -8.81 19.63
C VAL A 213 4.04 -8.57 19.81
N ASP A 214 3.63 -7.99 20.94
CA ASP A 214 2.24 -7.64 21.23
C ASP A 214 1.94 -6.14 21.07
N HIS A 215 2.96 -5.29 20.91
CA HIS A 215 2.75 -3.85 20.78
C HIS A 215 1.88 -3.50 19.58
N GLY A 216 2.02 -4.19 18.45
CA GLY A 216 1.20 -3.90 17.27
C GLY A 216 -0.30 -4.08 17.52
N LYS A 217 -0.70 -5.14 18.24
CA LYS A 217 -2.11 -5.40 18.59
C LYS A 217 -2.63 -4.34 19.57
N LYS A 218 -1.85 -4.07 20.63
CA LYS A 218 -2.22 -3.10 21.68
C LYS A 218 -2.37 -1.70 21.09
N VAL A 219 -1.37 -1.23 20.36
CA VAL A 219 -1.38 0.09 19.71
C VAL A 219 -2.57 0.21 18.75
N LEU A 220 -2.81 -0.79 17.91
CA LEU A 220 -3.90 -0.73 16.96
C LEU A 220 -5.28 -0.69 17.64
N SER A 221 -5.46 -1.37 18.78
CA SER A 221 -6.72 -1.36 19.54
C SER A 221 -7.04 -0.02 20.22
N MET A 222 -6.02 0.83 20.43
CA MET A 222 -6.16 2.15 21.06
C MET A 222 -5.90 3.32 20.11
N ALA A 223 -5.60 3.04 18.83
CA ALA A 223 -5.23 4.05 17.86
C ALA A 223 -6.44 4.92 17.46
N PRO A 224 -6.37 6.26 17.57
CA PRO A 224 -7.45 7.14 17.13
C PRO A 224 -7.68 7.02 15.62
N GLY A 225 -8.92 7.25 15.17
CA GLY A 225 -9.31 7.17 13.75
C GLY A 225 -9.53 5.75 13.22
N HIS A 226 -9.49 4.73 14.10
CA HIS A 226 -9.74 3.32 13.79
C HIS A 226 -11.03 2.78 14.45
N GLU A 227 -11.88 3.65 14.98
CA GLU A 227 -13.08 3.29 15.77
C GLU A 227 -14.10 2.49 14.97
N ARG A 228 -14.03 2.57 13.64
CA ARG A 228 -14.90 1.83 12.70
C ARG A 228 -14.41 0.42 12.39
N LEU A 229 -13.22 0.04 12.87
CA LEU A 229 -12.56 -1.22 12.55
C LEU A 229 -12.60 -2.16 13.74
N ASN A 230 -13.24 -3.31 13.56
CA ASN A 230 -13.24 -4.35 14.57
C ASN A 230 -11.92 -5.13 14.50
N ILE A 231 -11.01 -4.84 15.44
CA ILE A 231 -9.70 -5.49 15.51
C ILE A 231 -9.87 -6.94 15.96
N LEU A 232 -9.21 -7.87 15.25
CA LEU A 232 -9.21 -9.29 15.54
C LEU A 232 -7.81 -9.72 15.98
N PRO A 233 -7.52 -9.61 17.28
CA PRO A 233 -6.25 -10.07 17.80
C PRO A 233 -6.22 -11.60 17.82
N PHE A 234 -5.17 -12.17 17.22
CA PHE A 234 -4.89 -13.60 17.35
C PHE A 234 -3.76 -13.84 18.35
N LYS A 235 -3.91 -14.90 19.15
CA LYS A 235 -2.80 -15.51 19.89
C LYS A 235 -2.22 -16.57 18.97
N VAL A 236 -1.02 -16.32 18.46
CA VAL A 236 -0.20 -17.29 17.73
C VAL A 236 1.07 -17.48 18.53
#